data_AF-A0A1I8ADF2-F1
#
_entry.id   AF-A0A1I8ADF2-F1
#
_cell.length_a   1.000
_cell.length_b   1.000
_cell.length_c   1.000
_cell.angle_alpha   90.00
_cell.angle_beta   90.00
_cell.angle_gamma   90.00
#
_symmetry.space_group_name_H-M   'P 1'
#
loop_
_entity.id
_entity.type
_entity.pdbx_description
1 polymer ?
#
loop_
_entity_poly.entity_id
_entity_poly.type
_entity_poly.pdbx_seq_one_letter_code
_entity_poly.pdbx_strand_id
1 'polypeptide(L)'
;QADIEALIAQGCHAAPAVTALTVQNTVNVSDFRVLDREWVLAQANAVLTDSTVAAVKLGMLGSLAMVDTIVELLSAHPHLPLVCDPVLRAGGGGRLGKDEVGYAMRERLLPLATIATPNLPE
;
A
#
# COMPACT_ATOMS: atom_id res chain seq x y z
N GLN A 1 6.01 0.89 8.49
CA GLN A 1 6.55 0.47 9.80
C GLN A 1 5.40 0.11 10.74
N ALA A 2 4.47 1.04 10.98
CA ALA A 2 3.30 0.80 11.83
C ALA A 2 2.52 -0.49 11.51
N ASP A 3 2.36 -0.82 10.22
CA ASP A 3 1.68 -2.06 9.82
C ASP A 3 2.40 -3.32 10.31
N ILE A 4 3.74 -3.32 10.26
CA ILE A 4 4.57 -4.45 10.72
C ILE A 4 4.39 -4.63 12.23
N GLU A 5 4.49 -3.54 12.98
CA GLU A 5 4.31 -3.55 14.45
C GLU A 5 2.89 -4.00 14.84
N ALA A 6 1.86 -3.48 14.16
CA ALA A 6 0.48 -3.85 14.40
C ALA A 6 0.22 -5.33 14.11
N LEU A 7 0.71 -5.84 12.98
CA LEU A 7 0.57 -7.25 12.61
C LEU A 7 1.27 -8.17 13.61
N ILE A 8 2.51 -7.86 13.98
CA ILE A 8 3.26 -8.64 14.97
C ILE A 8 2.55 -8.63 16.33
N ALA A 9 2.01 -7.48 16.76
CA ALA A 9 1.25 -7.38 18.01
C ALA A 9 -0.03 -8.22 18.01
N GLN A 10 -0.59 -8.54 16.84
CA GLN A 10 -1.72 -9.46 16.66
C GLN A 10 -1.30 -10.92 16.44
N GLY A 11 0.01 -11.23 16.58
CA GLY A 11 0.54 -12.57 16.37
C GLY A 11 0.68 -12.98 14.90
N CYS A 12 0.59 -12.02 13.96
CA CYS A 12 0.80 -12.26 12.55
C CYS A 12 2.28 -12.14 12.15
N HIS A 13 2.66 -12.84 11.10
CA HIS A 13 3.94 -12.61 10.43
C HIS A 13 3.78 -11.54 9.35
N ALA A 14 4.58 -10.48 9.42
CA ALA A 14 4.55 -9.40 8.44
C ALA A 14 5.60 -9.61 7.34
N ALA A 15 5.18 -9.55 6.07
CA ALA A 15 6.04 -9.69 4.91
C ALA A 15 5.90 -8.46 3.99
N PRO A 16 6.67 -7.38 4.26
CA PRO A 16 6.50 -6.10 3.55
C PRO A 16 7.09 -6.13 2.14
N ALA A 17 6.34 -5.58 1.18
CA ALA A 17 6.87 -5.16 -0.12
C ALA A 17 6.85 -3.62 -0.17
N VAL A 18 8.01 -2.99 -0.30
CA VAL A 18 8.14 -1.53 -0.19
C VAL A 18 7.77 -0.88 -1.53
N THR A 19 6.74 -0.02 -1.53
CA THR A 19 6.29 0.74 -2.71
C THR A 19 6.94 2.12 -2.82
N ALA A 20 7.28 2.72 -1.69
CA ALA A 20 7.97 3.99 -1.59
C ALA A 20 8.78 4.09 -0.29
N LEU A 21 9.87 4.86 -0.34
CA LEU A 21 10.63 5.29 0.84
C LEU A 21 10.23 6.71 1.19
N THR A 22 10.03 6.98 2.48
CA THR A 22 9.72 8.32 2.99
C THR A 22 10.87 8.86 3.84
N VAL A 23 11.11 10.16 3.73
CA VAL A 23 11.92 10.91 4.70
C VAL A 23 10.94 11.52 5.69
N GLN A 24 10.67 10.78 6.76
CA GLN A 24 9.60 11.05 7.73
C GLN A 24 10.16 11.12 9.16
N ASN A 25 9.53 11.94 10.00
CA ASN A 25 9.65 11.91 11.45
C ASN A 25 8.26 11.95 12.11
N THR A 26 8.21 12.13 13.43
CA THR A 26 6.96 12.18 14.20
C THR A 26 6.07 13.40 13.91
N VAL A 27 6.58 14.39 13.18
CA VAL A 27 5.89 15.64 12.87
C VAL A 27 5.41 15.68 11.41
N ASN A 28 6.28 15.31 10.45
CA ASN A 28 5.95 15.41 9.03
C ASN A 28 6.67 14.39 8.15
N VAL A 29 6.22 14.34 6.89
CA VAL A 29 6.95 13.75 5.76
C VAL A 29 7.53 14.90 4.95
N SER A 30 8.84 14.88 4.73
CA SER A 30 9.58 15.94 4.04
C SER A 30 9.89 15.61 2.59
N ASP A 31 10.08 14.34 2.26
CA ASP A 31 10.26 13.84 0.89
C ASP A 31 9.82 12.37 0.81
N PHE A 32 9.62 11.88 -0.40
CA PHE A 32 9.47 10.46 -0.68
C PHE A 32 10.02 10.09 -2.06
N ARG A 33 10.33 8.80 -2.21
CA ARG A 33 10.77 8.20 -3.46
C ARG A 33 9.97 6.94 -3.72
N VAL A 34 9.26 6.92 -4.84
CA VAL A 34 8.55 5.73 -5.31
C VAL A 34 9.57 4.76 -5.88
N LEU A 35 9.45 3.47 -5.54
CA LEU A 35 10.30 2.44 -6.11
C LEU A 35 9.84 2.06 -7.51
N ASP A 36 10.78 1.56 -8.30
CA ASP A 36 10.49 1.04 -9.63
C ASP A 36 9.55 -0.16 -9.54
N ARG A 37 8.62 -0.23 -10.50
CA ARG A 37 7.60 -1.27 -10.58
C ARG A 37 8.20 -2.68 -10.51
N GLU A 38 9.28 -2.91 -11.23
CA GLU A 38 9.97 -4.20 -11.33
C GLU A 38 10.48 -4.65 -9.96
N TRP A 39 11.00 -3.71 -9.15
CA TRP A 39 11.45 -3.99 -7.79
C TRP A 39 10.30 -4.32 -6.85
N VAL A 40 9.16 -3.64 -6.97
CA VAL A 40 7.97 -3.94 -6.16
C VAL A 40 7.40 -5.31 -6.50
N LEU A 41 7.28 -5.63 -7.78
CA LEU A 41 6.81 -6.94 -8.23
C LEU A 41 7.77 -8.07 -7.83
N ALA A 42 9.08 -7.85 -7.94
CA ALA A 42 10.07 -8.83 -7.50
C ALA A 42 9.95 -9.14 -6.00
N GLN A 43 9.79 -8.11 -5.15
CA GLN A 43 9.58 -8.28 -3.71
C GLN A 43 8.28 -9.05 -3.42
N ALA A 44 7.16 -8.61 -4.01
CA ALA A 44 5.86 -9.24 -3.78
C ALA A 44 5.85 -10.71 -4.23
N ASN A 45 6.39 -10.99 -5.42
CA ASN A 45 6.48 -12.34 -5.95
C ASN A 45 7.37 -13.24 -5.08
N ALA A 46 8.51 -12.73 -4.59
CA ALA A 46 9.36 -13.50 -3.69
C ALA A 46 8.59 -13.98 -2.45
N VAL A 47 7.82 -13.10 -1.82
CA VAL A 47 6.96 -13.43 -0.66
C VAL A 47 5.85 -14.42 -1.04
N LEU A 48 5.12 -14.14 -2.12
CA LEU A 48 3.98 -14.95 -2.57
C LEU A 48 4.40 -16.37 -2.98
N THR A 49 5.62 -16.55 -3.49
CA THR A 49 6.14 -17.87 -3.86
C THR A 49 6.74 -18.66 -2.70
N ASP A 50 7.16 -17.97 -1.63
CA ASP A 50 7.82 -18.60 -0.47
C ASP A 50 6.80 -19.05 0.59
N SER A 51 5.68 -18.34 0.74
CA SER A 51 4.73 -18.58 1.83
C SER A 51 3.28 -18.32 1.45
N THR A 52 2.35 -18.99 2.14
CA THR A 52 0.92 -18.73 2.00
C THR A 52 0.56 -17.39 2.65
N VAL A 53 0.25 -16.39 1.83
CA VAL A 53 -0.22 -15.08 2.29
C VAL A 53 -1.71 -15.15 2.65
N ALA A 54 -2.04 -14.77 3.89
CA ALA A 54 -3.43 -14.82 4.38
C ALA A 54 -4.25 -13.57 4.03
N ALA A 55 -3.60 -12.41 3.91
CA ALA A 55 -4.22 -11.14 3.53
C ALA A 55 -3.15 -10.15 3.04
N VAL A 56 -3.57 -9.17 2.26
CA VAL A 56 -2.75 -8.04 1.82
C VAL A 56 -3.30 -6.77 2.43
N LYS A 57 -2.44 -5.96 3.06
CA LYS A 57 -2.74 -4.57 3.39
C LYS A 57 -2.00 -3.65 2.42
N LEU A 58 -2.69 -2.64 1.90
CA LEU A 58 -2.09 -1.52 1.20
C LEU A 58 -2.17 -0.24 2.03
N GLY A 59 -1.10 0.55 2.00
CA GLY A 59 -1.07 1.92 2.50
C GLY A 59 -0.76 2.91 1.38
N MET A 60 0.13 3.86 1.65
CA MET A 60 0.54 4.89 0.68
C MET A 60 1.02 4.30 -0.65
N LEU A 61 0.42 4.74 -1.75
CA LEU A 61 0.91 4.57 -3.11
C LEU A 61 1.29 5.96 -3.66
N GLY A 62 2.55 6.15 -4.05
CA GLY A 62 3.06 7.48 -4.42
C GLY A 62 2.91 7.86 -5.90
N SER A 63 2.33 7.00 -6.74
CA SER A 63 2.15 7.26 -8.18
C SER A 63 1.03 6.44 -8.81
N LEU A 64 0.49 6.92 -9.94
CA LEU A 64 -0.48 6.19 -10.75
C LEU A 64 0.09 4.85 -11.24
N ALA A 65 1.34 4.85 -11.73
CA ALA A 65 2.00 3.62 -12.16
C ALA A 65 2.08 2.57 -11.04
N MET A 66 2.24 3.00 -9.78
CA MET A 66 2.22 2.09 -8.65
C MET A 66 0.82 1.54 -8.37
N VAL A 67 -0.23 2.37 -8.46
CA VAL A 67 -1.62 1.90 -8.39
C VAL A 67 -1.87 0.80 -9.42
N ASP A 68 -1.47 1.03 -10.67
CA ASP A 68 -1.64 0.08 -11.77
C ASP A 68 -0.89 -1.23 -11.52
N THR A 69 0.31 -1.13 -10.96
CA THR A 69 1.14 -2.28 -10.58
C THR A 69 0.47 -3.13 -9.52
N ILE A 70 -0.11 -2.51 -8.50
CA ILE A 70 -0.81 -3.22 -7.44
C ILE A 70 -2.13 -3.83 -7.94
N VAL A 71 -2.87 -3.13 -8.80
CA VAL A 71 -4.10 -3.66 -9.42
C VAL A 71 -3.80 -4.94 -10.20
N GLU A 72 -2.73 -4.95 -10.98
CA GLU A 72 -2.31 -6.14 -11.73
C GLU A 72 -1.91 -7.30 -10.81
N LEU A 73 -1.10 -7.02 -9.80
CA LEU A 73 -0.68 -8.02 -8.81
C LEU A 73 -1.89 -8.68 -8.13
N LEU A 74 -2.85 -7.87 -7.68
CA LEU A 74 -4.05 -8.35 -6.99
C LEU A 74 -5.01 -9.06 -7.95
N SER A 75 -5.13 -8.59 -9.19
CA SER A 75 -5.95 -9.25 -10.21
C SER A 75 -5.42 -10.64 -10.57
N ALA A 76 -4.10 -10.86 -10.48
CA ALA A 76 -3.50 -12.19 -10.63
C ALA A 76 -3.74 -13.09 -9.40
N HIS A 77 -4.11 -12.52 -8.24
CA HIS A 77 -4.33 -13.24 -6.99
C HIS A 77 -5.69 -12.87 -6.36
N PRO A 78 -6.82 -13.07 -7.06
CA PRO A 78 -8.13 -12.55 -6.65
C PRO A 78 -8.70 -13.21 -5.39
N HIS A 79 -8.06 -14.28 -4.89
CA HIS A 79 -8.44 -14.99 -3.68
C HIS A 79 -7.86 -14.35 -2.41
N LEU A 80 -6.89 -13.44 -2.53
CA LEU A 80 -6.27 -12.78 -1.39
C LEU A 80 -7.17 -11.65 -0.87
N PRO A 81 -7.60 -11.68 0.40
CA PRO A 81 -8.33 -10.57 1.00
C PRO A 81 -7.48 -9.31 1.00
N LEU A 82 -8.08 -8.20 0.58
CA LEU A 82 -7.42 -6.89 0.50
C LEU A 82 -7.99 -5.94 1.57
N VAL A 83 -7.11 -5.44 2.44
CA VAL A 83 -7.36 -4.27 3.28
C VAL A 83 -6.75 -3.05 2.59
N CYS A 84 -7.60 -2.17 2.08
CA CYS A 84 -7.19 -0.96 1.37
C CYS A 84 -7.27 0.26 2.31
N ASP A 85 -6.11 0.77 2.73
CA ASP A 85 -5.99 2.01 3.49
C ASP A 85 -5.55 3.13 2.53
N PRO A 86 -6.48 3.96 2.00
CA PRO A 86 -6.18 4.91 0.93
C PRO A 86 -5.47 6.15 1.48
N VAL A 87 -4.22 5.99 1.92
CA VAL A 87 -3.42 7.06 2.52
C VAL A 87 -3.07 8.10 1.46
N LEU A 88 -3.79 9.23 1.45
CA LEU A 88 -3.56 10.34 0.52
C LEU A 88 -2.79 11.51 1.17
N ARG A 89 -2.68 11.51 2.50
CA ARG A 89 -2.02 12.56 3.29
C ARG A 89 -1.12 11.98 4.37
N ALA A 90 -0.03 12.67 4.65
CA ALA A 90 0.82 12.41 5.80
C ALA A 90 0.10 12.81 7.09
N GLY A 91 0.47 12.21 8.22
CA GLY A 91 -0.09 12.54 9.55
C GLY A 91 0.03 14.02 9.92
N GLY A 92 1.04 14.73 9.39
CA GLY A 92 1.20 16.18 9.53
C GLY A 92 0.50 17.05 8.47
N GLY A 93 -0.34 16.47 7.61
CA GLY A 93 -1.13 17.18 6.59
C GLY A 93 -0.46 17.37 5.22
N GLY A 94 0.81 16.95 5.06
CA GLY A 94 1.52 16.97 3.77
C GLY A 94 0.90 16.02 2.74
N ARG A 95 0.88 16.38 1.45
CA ARG A 95 0.32 15.53 0.38
C ARG A 95 1.30 14.41 0.05
N LEU A 96 0.84 13.16 0.04
CA LEU A 96 1.64 11.96 -0.27
C LEU A 96 1.42 11.44 -1.70
N GLY A 97 0.90 12.30 -2.57
CA GLY A 97 0.57 12.00 -3.95
C GLY A 97 -0.20 13.16 -4.58
N LYS A 98 -0.44 13.06 -5.88
CA LYS A 98 -1.35 13.96 -6.60
C LYS A 98 -2.79 13.46 -6.44
N ASP A 99 -3.76 14.35 -6.64
CA ASP A 99 -5.20 13.99 -6.55
C ASP A 99 -5.55 12.83 -7.48
N GLU A 100 -4.90 12.74 -8.64
CA GLU A 100 -5.03 11.65 -9.60
C GLU A 100 -4.78 10.27 -8.99
N VAL A 101 -3.82 10.16 -8.06
CA VAL A 101 -3.53 8.90 -7.38
C VAL A 101 -4.70 8.47 -6.51
N GLY A 102 -5.30 9.40 -5.76
CA GLY A 102 -6.49 9.12 -4.97
C GLY A 102 -7.67 8.68 -5.82
N TYR A 103 -7.91 9.35 -6.95
CA TYR A 103 -8.94 8.92 -7.90
C TYR A 103 -8.66 7.51 -8.44
N ALA A 104 -7.42 7.19 -8.81
CA ALA A 104 -7.07 5.87 -9.30
C ALA A 104 -7.25 4.79 -8.22
N MET A 105 -6.86 5.05 -6.97
CA MET A 105 -7.12 4.13 -5.86
C MET A 105 -8.62 3.90 -5.67
N ARG A 106 -9.43 4.96 -5.72
CA ARG A 106 -10.89 4.87 -5.60
C ARG A 106 -11.51 4.02 -6.72
N GLU A 107 -11.16 4.29 -7.97
CA GLU A 107 -11.78 3.64 -9.12
C GLU A 107 -11.27 2.22 -9.36
N ARG A 108 -10.04 1.90 -8.95
CA ARG A 108 -9.35 0.66 -9.36
C ARG A 108 -8.98 -0.26 -8.22
N LEU A 109 -8.69 0.25 -7.02
CA LEU A 109 -8.31 -0.57 -5.86
C LEU A 109 -9.48 -0.80 -4.90
N LEU A 110 -10.32 0.21 -4.63
CA LEU A 110 -11.47 0.01 -3.74
C LEU A 110 -12.44 -1.09 -4.24
N PRO A 111 -12.71 -1.25 -5.55
CA PRO A 111 -13.54 -2.36 -6.02
C PRO A 111 -12.94 -3.75 -5.77
N LEU A 112 -11.62 -3.83 -5.57
CA LEU A 112 -10.91 -5.06 -5.23
C LEU A 112 -10.79 -5.27 -3.71
N ALA A 113 -11.11 -4.25 -2.91
CA ALA A 113 -10.94 -4.27 -1.47
C ALA A 113 -11.98 -5.16 -0.80
N THR A 114 -11.53 -6.03 0.10
CA THR A 114 -12.39 -6.73 1.04
C THR A 114 -12.86 -5.78 2.15
N ILE A 115 -11.94 -4.92 2.63
CA ILE A 115 -12.23 -3.86 3.59
C ILE A 115 -11.47 -2.61 3.14
N ALA A 116 -12.10 -1.45 3.24
CA ALA A 116 -11.46 -0.15 3.05
C ALA A 116 -11.50 0.68 4.33
N THR A 117 -10.45 1.45 4.61
CA THR A 117 -10.31 2.26 5.83
C THR A 117 -10.03 3.76 5.57
N PRO A 118 -10.87 4.46 4.77
CA PRO A 118 -10.66 5.89 4.51
C PRO A 118 -10.95 6.75 5.75
N ASN A 119 -10.22 7.86 5.89
CA ASN A 119 -10.61 8.95 6.79
C ASN A 119 -11.66 9.86 6.15
N LEU A 120 -12.31 10.75 6.91
CA LEU A 120 -13.36 11.64 6.39
C LEU A 120 -13.00 12.43 5.11
N PRO A 121 -11.75 12.92 4.93
CA PRO A 121 -11.36 13.61 3.70
C PRO A 121 -11.05 12.70 2.50
N GLU A 122 -10.91 11.39 2.73
CA GLU A 122 -10.57 10.35 1.75
C GLU A 122 -11.85 9.66 1.23
#